data_AF-A0A498KD34-F1
#
_entry.id   AF-A0A498KD34-F1
#
_cell.length_a   1.000
_cell.length_b   1.000
_cell.length_c   1.000
_cell.angle_alpha   90.00
_cell.angle_beta   90.00
_cell.angle_gamma   90.00
#
_symmetry.space_group_name_H-M   'P 1'
#
loop_
_entity.id
_entity.type
_entity.pdbx_description
1 polymer ?
#
loop_
_entity_poly.entity_id
_entity_poly.type
_entity_poly.pdbx_seq_one_letter_code
_entity_poly.pdbx_strand_id
1 'polypeptide(L)'
;MEFAGCSRGSSGRALALALCLLALISLSCAARLSASSRQNLDVQKHLNRLNKPAVKSIKSPDGDIIDCVRISQQPAFDHPYLKDHKIQMRPSYHPEGLFAENKVAEKTKEKANTQLWHVNGRCPEDTIPVRRTKEDDILRASSVKHYGRKKQRTIPKSADPDLANESGHQHAIAYVNGDKYFGAKATINVWEPKIQQPNEFSLSQLWVLGGSFGEDLNSIEAGWQVSPDLYGDNNTRLFTYWTSDAYQATGCYNLLCSGFIQINSEIAMGASISPVSGLRGSQYDISILVWKDPKEGHWWMQFGNDYVLGYWPSFLFSYLADSASMIEWGGEVVNSQPDGQHTSTQMGSGRFPEEGFGKASYFRNIQVVDSSNNLKVPKGLGTFTEQSNCYDVQTGSNGDWGHYFYYGGPGKNPNCQLVGG
;
A
#
# COMPACT_ATOMS: atom_id res chain seq x y z
N MET A 1 -20.90 41.86 73.96
CA MET A 1 -20.49 41.84 72.54
C MET A 1 -20.54 40.39 72.05
N GLU A 2 -21.64 40.02 71.39
CA GLU A 2 -21.67 39.52 69.99
C GLU A 2 -20.30 39.08 69.38
N PHE A 3 -20.09 37.94 68.71
CA PHE A 3 -20.93 37.04 67.93
C PHE A 3 -20.36 35.59 68.01
N ALA A 4 -21.20 34.57 68.19
CA ALA A 4 -20.86 33.19 67.83
C ALA A 4 -21.75 32.77 66.66
N GLY A 5 -21.19 32.92 65.45
CA GLY A 5 -21.84 32.65 64.18
C GLY A 5 -22.23 31.18 64.02
N CYS A 6 -23.44 31.00 63.50
CA CYS A 6 -24.06 29.74 63.12
C CYS A 6 -23.23 29.05 62.01
N SER A 7 -22.54 27.94 62.32
CA SER A 7 -21.92 27.05 61.31
C SER A 7 -22.78 25.79 61.15
N ARG A 8 -23.95 25.92 60.52
CA ARG A 8 -24.83 24.78 60.16
C ARG A 8 -24.94 24.52 58.65
N GLY A 9 -24.08 25.14 57.83
CA GLY A 9 -24.13 25.04 56.36
C GLY A 9 -23.05 24.20 55.67
N SER A 10 -22.03 23.70 56.39
CA SER A 10 -20.85 23.09 55.78
C SER A 10 -21.00 21.59 55.45
N SER A 11 -21.55 20.80 56.38
CA SER A 11 -21.67 19.33 56.23
C SER A 11 -22.65 18.91 55.13
N GLY A 12 -23.82 19.55 55.03
CA GLY A 12 -24.79 19.25 53.97
C GLY A 12 -24.31 19.63 52.57
N ARG A 13 -23.50 20.70 52.46
CA ARG A 13 -22.85 21.10 51.20
C ARG A 13 -21.76 20.13 50.78
N ALA A 14 -20.94 19.66 51.72
CA ALA A 14 -19.92 18.65 51.46
C ALA A 14 -20.54 17.31 51.02
N LEU A 15 -21.64 16.87 51.66
CA LEU A 15 -22.36 15.66 51.29
C LEU A 15 -23.02 15.79 49.91
N ALA A 16 -23.64 16.94 49.61
CA ALA A 16 -24.22 17.21 48.30
C ALA A 16 -23.16 17.24 47.19
N LEU A 17 -21.99 17.84 47.44
CA LEU A 17 -20.85 17.83 46.51
C LEU A 17 -20.31 16.42 46.28
N ALA A 18 -20.19 15.61 47.34
CA ALA A 18 -19.75 14.22 47.22
C ALA A 18 -20.74 13.36 46.41
N LEU A 19 -22.05 13.53 46.64
CA LEU A 19 -23.10 12.86 45.85
C LEU A 19 -23.10 13.31 44.39
N CYS A 20 -22.88 14.61 44.13
CA CYS A 20 -22.74 15.13 42.76
C CYS A 20 -21.50 14.55 42.05
N LEU A 21 -20.37 14.46 42.75
CA LEU A 21 -19.14 13.85 42.23
C LEU A 21 -19.34 12.36 41.91
N LEU A 22 -19.99 11.61 42.81
CA LEU A 22 -20.33 10.20 42.58
C LEU A 22 -21.28 10.01 41.40
N ALA A 23 -22.28 10.88 41.25
CA ALA A 23 -23.18 10.87 40.10
C ALA A 23 -22.45 11.19 38.79
N LEU A 24 -21.53 12.17 38.80
CA LEU A 24 -20.71 12.49 37.63
C LEU A 24 -19.76 11.34 37.25
N ILE A 25 -19.18 10.65 38.23
CA ILE A 25 -18.34 9.46 38.01
C ILE A 25 -19.18 8.30 37.44
N SER A 26 -20.38 8.05 37.96
CA SER A 26 -21.23 6.98 37.45
C SER A 26 -21.76 7.26 36.04
N LEU A 27 -22.15 8.51 35.74
CA LEU A 27 -22.53 8.96 34.39
C LEU A 27 -21.38 8.83 33.40
N SER A 28 -20.16 9.20 33.80
CA SER A 28 -18.98 9.08 32.94
C SER A 28 -18.55 7.61 32.73
N CYS A 29 -18.66 6.74 33.74
CA CYS A 29 -18.46 5.30 33.58
C CYS A 29 -19.51 4.67 32.65
N ALA A 30 -20.79 5.01 32.81
CA ALA A 30 -21.86 4.52 31.94
C ALA A 30 -21.68 4.99 30.49
N ALA A 31 -21.29 6.26 30.29
CA ALA A 31 -20.96 6.79 28.97
C ALA A 31 -19.78 6.04 28.33
N ARG A 32 -18.71 5.76 29.07
CA ARG A 32 -17.55 4.99 28.59
C ARG A 32 -17.92 3.55 28.21
N LEU A 33 -18.72 2.87 29.03
CA LEU A 33 -19.23 1.52 28.73
C LEU A 33 -20.09 1.52 27.46
N SER A 34 -20.95 2.52 27.29
CA SER A 34 -21.77 2.66 26.08
C SER A 34 -20.93 2.94 24.82
N ALA A 35 -19.87 3.74 24.95
CA ALA A 35 -18.96 4.05 23.85
C ALA A 35 -18.14 2.81 23.44
N SER A 36 -17.61 2.05 24.40
CA SER A 36 -16.91 0.79 24.15
C SER A 36 -17.83 -0.25 23.50
N SER A 37 -19.07 -0.39 23.97
CA SER A 37 -20.05 -1.30 23.36
C SER A 37 -20.36 -0.93 21.90
N ARG A 38 -20.53 0.38 21.60
CA ARG A 38 -20.72 0.84 20.22
C ARG A 38 -19.50 0.58 19.34
N GLN A 39 -18.30 0.85 19.86
CA GLN A 39 -17.05 0.58 19.14
C GLN A 39 -16.91 -0.90 18.78
N ASN A 40 -17.18 -1.81 19.72
CA ASN A 40 -17.13 -3.25 19.46
C ASN A 40 -18.14 -3.68 18.40
N LEU A 41 -19.36 -3.13 18.41
CA LEU A 41 -20.36 -3.40 17.38
C LEU A 41 -19.92 -2.89 16.00
N ASP A 42 -19.33 -1.69 15.94
CA ASP A 42 -18.81 -1.11 14.70
C ASP A 42 -17.66 -1.95 14.14
N VAL A 43 -16.74 -2.40 15.00
CA VAL A 43 -15.63 -3.29 14.64
C VAL A 43 -16.17 -4.61 14.10
N GLN A 44 -17.11 -5.26 14.79
CA GLN A 44 -17.68 -6.52 14.35
C GLN A 44 -18.41 -6.39 13.00
N LYS A 45 -19.17 -5.32 12.82
CA LYS A 45 -19.85 -5.02 11.55
C LYS A 45 -18.84 -4.82 10.42
N HIS A 46 -17.73 -4.15 10.70
CA HIS A 46 -16.67 -3.93 9.73
C HIS A 46 -15.93 -5.23 9.36
N LEU A 47 -15.60 -6.07 10.35
CA LEU A 47 -15.01 -7.39 10.13
C LEU A 47 -15.91 -8.27 9.27
N ASN A 48 -17.21 -8.33 9.55
CA ASN A 48 -18.16 -9.11 8.77
C ASN A 48 -18.27 -8.63 7.31
N ARG A 49 -18.00 -7.35 7.04
CA ARG A 49 -17.96 -6.80 5.68
C ARG A 49 -16.69 -7.24 4.94
N LEU A 50 -15.53 -7.13 5.60
CA LEU A 50 -14.22 -7.43 5.02
C LEU A 50 -13.98 -8.93 4.84
N ASN A 51 -14.25 -9.72 5.88
CA ASN A 51 -13.99 -11.15 5.91
C ASN A 51 -15.18 -11.90 5.29
N LYS A 52 -15.09 -12.17 4.00
CA LYS A 52 -16.08 -12.94 3.26
C LYS A 52 -16.06 -14.42 3.67
N PRO A 53 -17.17 -15.16 3.51
CA PRO A 53 -17.21 -16.59 3.82
C PRO A 53 -16.12 -17.37 3.07
N ALA A 54 -15.27 -18.07 3.82
CA ALA A 54 -14.18 -18.86 3.27
C ALA A 54 -14.66 -20.28 2.90
N VAL A 55 -14.27 -20.74 1.71
CA VAL A 55 -14.39 -22.17 1.32
C VAL A 55 -13.34 -23.01 2.04
N LYS A 56 -12.16 -22.43 2.25
CA LYS A 56 -11.01 -23.02 2.92
C LYS A 56 -10.20 -21.91 3.57
N SER A 57 -9.61 -22.16 4.74
CA SER A 57 -8.66 -21.26 5.38
C SER A 57 -7.29 -21.93 5.48
N ILE A 58 -6.23 -21.19 5.18
CA ILE A 58 -4.85 -21.66 5.25
C ILE A 58 -4.13 -20.79 6.28
N LYS A 59 -3.63 -21.42 7.35
CA LYS A 59 -2.79 -20.72 8.33
C LYS A 59 -1.37 -20.66 7.80
N SER A 60 -0.84 -19.47 7.62
CA SER A 60 0.54 -19.23 7.18
C SER A 60 1.53 -19.34 8.36
N PRO A 61 2.81 -19.70 8.13
CA PRO A 61 3.82 -19.77 9.19
C PRO A 61 4.04 -18.46 9.96
N ASP A 62 3.82 -17.30 9.34
CA ASP A 62 3.89 -15.96 9.96
C ASP A 62 2.65 -15.60 10.81
N GLY A 63 1.66 -16.50 10.92
CA GLY A 63 0.46 -16.28 11.72
C GLY A 63 -0.69 -15.59 10.97
N ASP A 64 -0.51 -15.32 9.67
CA ASP A 64 -1.63 -14.94 8.79
C ASP A 64 -2.60 -16.10 8.58
N ILE A 65 -3.85 -15.75 8.29
CA ILE A 65 -4.86 -16.68 7.78
C ILE A 65 -5.27 -16.19 6.40
N ILE A 66 -5.08 -17.04 5.40
CA ILE A 66 -5.53 -16.81 4.03
C ILE A 66 -6.85 -17.55 3.82
N ASP A 67 -7.91 -16.80 3.60
CA ASP A 67 -9.24 -17.31 3.30
C ASP A 67 -9.43 -17.42 1.79
N CYS A 68 -9.71 -18.62 1.32
CA CYS A 68 -10.07 -18.87 -0.07
C CYS A 68 -11.55 -18.53 -0.25
N VAL A 69 -11.83 -17.37 -0.82
CA VAL A 69 -13.18 -16.83 -1.03
C VAL A 69 -13.59 -17.11 -2.47
N ARG A 70 -14.84 -17.54 -2.71
CA ARG A 70 -15.34 -17.73 -4.07
C ARG A 70 -15.17 -16.43 -4.88
N ILE A 71 -14.70 -16.54 -6.12
CA ILE A 71 -14.43 -15.36 -6.97
C ILE A 71 -15.66 -14.43 -7.01
N SER A 72 -16.88 -14.97 -7.11
CA SER A 72 -18.14 -14.21 -7.17
C SER A 72 -18.60 -13.57 -5.85
N GLN A 73 -17.90 -13.80 -4.74
CA GLN A 73 -18.26 -13.32 -3.39
C GLN A 73 -17.18 -12.38 -2.81
N GLN A 74 -16.18 -12.03 -3.61
CA GLN A 74 -15.06 -11.19 -3.16
C GLN A 74 -15.49 -9.76 -2.79
N PRO A 75 -14.67 -9.03 -1.99
CA PRO A 75 -14.98 -7.66 -1.55
C PRO A 75 -15.28 -6.66 -2.68
N ALA A 76 -14.75 -6.90 -3.90
CA ALA A 76 -15.00 -6.06 -5.08
C ALA A 76 -16.50 -5.78 -5.33
N PHE A 77 -17.37 -6.74 -5.06
CA PHE A 77 -18.80 -6.66 -5.37
C PHE A 77 -19.64 -5.94 -4.31
N ASP A 78 -19.03 -5.46 -3.23
CA ASP A 78 -19.68 -4.50 -2.34
C ASP A 78 -19.81 -3.10 -2.99
N HIS A 79 -19.14 -2.86 -4.14
CA HIS A 79 -19.31 -1.64 -4.91
C HIS A 79 -20.71 -1.61 -5.58
N PRO A 80 -21.49 -0.53 -5.45
CA PRO A 80 -22.84 -0.46 -6.01
C PRO A 80 -22.90 -0.76 -7.51
N TYR A 81 -21.91 -0.30 -8.28
CA TYR A 81 -21.84 -0.51 -9.73
C TYR A 81 -21.22 -1.85 -10.15
N LEU A 82 -20.76 -2.68 -9.22
CA LEU A 82 -20.17 -4.00 -9.53
C LEU A 82 -21.06 -5.19 -9.20
N LYS A 83 -22.24 -4.99 -8.61
CA LYS A 83 -23.10 -6.10 -8.15
C LYS A 83 -23.44 -7.12 -9.24
N ASP A 84 -23.67 -6.66 -10.46
CA ASP A 84 -24.02 -7.49 -11.61
C ASP A 84 -22.89 -7.55 -12.65
N HIS A 85 -21.66 -7.19 -12.24
CA HIS A 85 -20.52 -7.15 -13.14
C HIS A 85 -20.14 -8.55 -13.63
N LYS A 86 -20.03 -8.70 -14.94
CA LYS A 86 -19.54 -9.94 -15.55
C LYS A 86 -18.03 -10.01 -15.43
N ILE A 87 -17.55 -10.95 -14.64
CA ILE A 87 -16.12 -11.14 -14.38
C ILE A 87 -15.39 -11.56 -15.65
N GLN A 88 -14.41 -10.78 -16.07
CA GLN A 88 -13.44 -11.17 -17.08
C GLN A 88 -12.35 -12.03 -16.43
N MET A 89 -12.17 -13.27 -16.90
CA MET A 89 -11.16 -14.20 -16.36
C MET A 89 -9.79 -14.06 -17.04
N ARG A 90 -9.67 -13.21 -18.06
CA ARG A 90 -8.41 -12.88 -18.73
C ARG A 90 -8.54 -11.55 -19.48
N PRO A 91 -7.43 -10.83 -19.68
CA PRO A 91 -7.38 -9.69 -20.59
C PRO A 91 -7.66 -10.14 -22.03
N SER A 92 -8.18 -9.23 -22.84
CA SER A 92 -8.31 -9.41 -24.28
C SER A 92 -6.95 -9.34 -24.97
N TYR A 93 -6.07 -8.45 -24.49
CA TYR A 93 -4.72 -8.28 -25.01
C TYR A 93 -3.72 -8.11 -23.87
N HIS A 94 -2.63 -8.88 -23.93
CA HIS A 94 -1.44 -8.68 -23.11
C HIS A 94 -0.44 -7.80 -23.88
N PRO A 95 0.28 -6.86 -23.25
CA PRO A 95 1.25 -6.03 -23.96
C PRO A 95 2.34 -6.86 -24.64
N GLU A 96 2.73 -6.49 -25.86
CA GLU A 96 3.86 -7.13 -26.55
C GLU A 96 5.19 -6.62 -25.97
N GLY A 97 6.09 -7.55 -25.65
CA GLY A 97 7.39 -7.23 -25.05
C GLY A 97 8.46 -6.80 -26.06
N LEU A 98 9.38 -5.91 -25.65
CA LEU A 98 10.56 -5.52 -26.45
C LEU A 98 11.57 -6.65 -26.62
N PHE A 99 11.59 -7.56 -25.66
CA PHE A 99 12.37 -8.78 -25.68
C PHE A 99 11.36 -9.91 -25.60
N ALA A 100 11.31 -10.76 -26.64
CA ALA A 100 10.84 -12.11 -26.42
C ALA A 100 11.76 -12.66 -25.33
N GLU A 101 11.30 -12.71 -24.07
CA GLU A 101 11.94 -13.57 -23.09
C GLU A 101 12.03 -14.91 -23.79
N ASN A 102 13.27 -15.30 -24.12
CA ASN A 102 13.52 -16.39 -25.05
C ASN A 102 12.61 -17.55 -24.69
N LYS A 103 11.84 -18.02 -25.67
CA LYS A 103 11.14 -19.32 -25.62
C LYS A 103 12.19 -20.44 -25.51
N VAL A 104 12.97 -20.44 -24.43
CA VAL A 104 13.72 -21.60 -23.98
C VAL A 104 12.66 -22.47 -23.36
N ALA A 105 12.40 -23.60 -24.02
CA ALA A 105 11.43 -24.62 -23.65
C ALA A 105 11.16 -24.64 -22.15
N GLU A 106 9.89 -24.44 -21.78
CA GLU A 106 9.35 -24.65 -20.44
C GLU A 106 9.77 -26.05 -19.96
N LYS A 107 10.93 -26.13 -19.30
CA LYS A 107 11.07 -27.10 -18.23
C LYS A 107 10.16 -26.57 -17.14
N THR A 108 9.25 -27.42 -16.68
CA THR A 108 8.41 -27.23 -15.50
C THR A 108 9.29 -26.74 -14.34
N LYS A 109 9.48 -25.41 -14.24
CA LYS A 109 9.99 -24.81 -13.03
C LYS A 109 8.88 -25.05 -12.02
N GLU A 110 9.16 -25.84 -10.99
CA GLU A 110 8.28 -25.89 -9.83
C GLU A 110 7.91 -24.44 -9.47
N LYS A 111 6.61 -24.16 -9.37
CA LYS A 111 6.12 -22.82 -9.01
C LYS A 111 6.79 -22.44 -7.69
N ALA A 112 7.78 -21.55 -7.76
CA ALA A 112 8.50 -21.11 -6.59
C ALA A 112 7.49 -20.54 -5.58
N ASN A 113 7.65 -20.90 -4.31
CA ASN A 113 6.88 -20.27 -3.25
C ASN A 113 7.30 -18.79 -3.21
N THR A 114 6.40 -17.91 -3.63
CA THR A 114 6.61 -16.45 -3.66
C THR A 114 6.01 -15.76 -2.44
N GLN A 115 5.13 -16.46 -1.72
CA GLN A 115 4.52 -15.99 -0.49
C GLN A 115 4.56 -17.07 0.58
N LEU A 116 4.76 -16.70 1.84
CA LEU A 116 5.05 -17.66 2.91
C LEU A 116 3.92 -18.67 3.16
N TRP A 117 2.66 -18.26 2.97
CA TRP A 117 1.49 -19.12 3.16
C TRP A 117 1.46 -20.34 2.22
N HIS A 118 2.20 -20.27 1.12
CA HIS A 118 2.38 -21.35 0.16
C HIS A 118 2.97 -22.62 0.77
N VAL A 119 3.70 -22.51 1.88
CA VAL A 119 4.24 -23.67 2.61
C VAL A 119 3.12 -24.59 3.10
N ASN A 120 1.96 -24.02 3.43
CA ASN A 120 0.85 -24.76 4.06
C ASN A 120 -0.32 -25.04 3.09
N GLY A 121 -0.17 -24.69 1.81
CA GLY A 121 -1.10 -25.08 0.75
C GLY A 121 -1.37 -24.01 -0.31
N ARG A 122 -2.44 -24.22 -1.08
CA ARG A 122 -2.98 -23.31 -2.09
C ARG A 122 -4.50 -23.21 -1.99
N CYS A 123 -5.05 -22.13 -2.53
CA CYS A 123 -6.49 -22.00 -2.71
C CYS A 123 -6.96 -22.81 -3.92
N PRO A 124 -8.15 -23.44 -3.86
CA PRO A 124 -8.71 -24.18 -4.98
C PRO A 124 -9.05 -23.25 -6.16
N GLU A 125 -9.26 -23.84 -7.33
CA GLU A 125 -9.84 -23.14 -8.48
C GLU A 125 -11.19 -22.49 -8.10
N ASP A 126 -11.60 -21.47 -8.87
CA ASP A 126 -12.80 -20.65 -8.63
C ASP A 126 -12.83 -19.89 -7.30
N THR A 127 -11.69 -19.78 -6.62
CA THR A 127 -11.52 -18.95 -5.41
C THR A 127 -10.35 -17.97 -5.56
N ILE A 128 -10.37 -16.91 -4.75
CA ILE A 128 -9.25 -16.01 -4.55
C ILE A 128 -8.74 -16.11 -3.10
N PRO A 129 -7.43 -16.03 -2.87
CA PRO A 129 -6.88 -15.90 -1.53
C PRO A 129 -7.06 -14.48 -1.00
N VAL A 130 -7.70 -14.35 0.16
CA VAL A 130 -7.90 -13.08 0.86
C VAL A 130 -7.25 -13.18 2.24
N ARG A 131 -6.34 -12.27 2.59
CA ARG A 131 -5.81 -12.21 3.96
C ARG A 131 -6.92 -11.79 4.92
N ARG A 132 -7.19 -12.62 5.93
CA ARG A 132 -8.20 -12.34 6.96
C ARG A 132 -7.78 -11.10 7.77
N THR A 133 -8.70 -10.14 7.87
CA THR A 133 -8.54 -8.98 8.75
C THR A 133 -8.86 -9.38 10.19
N LYS A 134 -7.97 -9.05 11.13
CA LYS A 134 -8.16 -9.31 12.58
C LYS A 134 -8.76 -8.10 13.29
N GLU A 135 -9.34 -8.31 14.47
CA GLU A 135 -9.85 -7.23 15.31
C GLU A 135 -8.76 -6.20 15.63
N ASP A 136 -7.58 -6.67 16.05
CA ASP A 136 -6.42 -5.83 16.33
C ASP A 136 -5.99 -4.99 15.11
N ASP A 137 -6.23 -5.47 13.89
CA ASP A 137 -5.92 -4.69 12.68
C ASP A 137 -6.76 -3.43 12.58
N ILE A 138 -8.05 -3.54 12.89
CA ILE A 138 -8.99 -2.41 12.87
C ILE A 138 -8.74 -1.47 14.04
N LEU A 139 -8.40 -2.01 15.21
CA LEU A 139 -8.16 -1.22 16.43
C LEU A 139 -6.87 -0.38 16.36
N ARG A 140 -5.89 -0.75 15.52
CA ARG A 140 -4.72 0.10 15.24
C ARG A 140 -5.06 1.35 14.43
N ALA A 141 -6.07 1.28 13.56
CA ALA A 141 -6.49 2.43 12.79
C ALA A 141 -7.07 3.53 13.68
N SER A 142 -6.89 4.80 13.26
CA SER A 142 -7.46 5.96 13.95
C SER A 142 -8.99 5.92 14.02
N SER A 143 -9.64 5.19 13.12
CA SER A 143 -11.05 4.85 13.22
C SER A 143 -11.40 3.62 12.38
N VAL A 144 -12.44 2.91 12.79
CA VAL A 144 -12.97 1.72 12.07
C VAL A 144 -13.31 2.05 10.60
N LYS A 145 -13.84 3.25 10.32
CA LYS A 145 -14.23 3.66 8.96
C LYS A 145 -13.05 3.92 8.03
N HIS A 146 -11.89 4.25 8.59
CA HIS A 146 -10.69 4.61 7.84
C HIS A 146 -9.66 3.47 7.76
N TYR A 147 -9.93 2.29 8.36
CA TYR A 147 -9.05 1.14 8.19
C TYR A 147 -8.87 0.81 6.70
N GLY A 148 -7.61 0.66 6.28
CA GLY A 148 -7.23 0.44 4.89
C GLY A 148 -7.14 1.69 4.01
N ARG A 149 -7.51 2.89 4.48
CA ARG A 149 -7.39 4.15 3.72
C ARG A 149 -6.14 4.94 4.13
N LYS A 150 -5.54 5.70 3.20
CA LYS A 150 -4.48 6.66 3.54
C LYS A 150 -5.08 7.77 4.44
N LYS A 151 -4.34 8.17 5.48
CA LYS A 151 -4.69 9.30 6.36
C LYS A 151 -4.36 10.61 5.63
N GLN A 152 -5.00 11.73 5.99
CA GLN A 152 -4.76 13.01 5.31
C GLN A 152 -3.29 13.47 5.33
N ARG A 153 -2.56 13.16 6.41
CA ARG A 153 -1.11 13.40 6.53
C ARG A 153 -0.25 12.34 5.83
N THR A 154 -0.85 11.26 5.35
CA THR A 154 -0.16 10.20 4.61
C THR A 154 -0.57 10.17 3.13
N ILE A 155 -1.12 11.27 2.61
CA ILE A 155 -1.46 11.40 1.18
C ILE A 155 -0.25 12.04 0.48
N PRO A 156 0.29 11.42 -0.58
CA PRO A 156 1.32 12.04 -1.40
C PRO A 156 0.85 13.39 -1.94
N LYS A 157 1.65 14.43 -1.74
CA LYS A 157 1.51 15.72 -2.46
C LYS A 157 2.36 15.66 -3.73
N SER A 158 2.09 16.55 -4.69
CA SER A 158 2.82 16.62 -5.96
C SER A 158 4.34 16.62 -5.74
N ALA A 159 5.08 15.95 -6.64
CA ALA A 159 6.53 16.05 -6.76
C ALA A 159 7.01 17.43 -7.25
N ASP A 160 6.12 18.43 -7.31
CA ASP A 160 6.47 19.82 -7.54
C ASP A 160 7.39 20.33 -6.40
N PRO A 161 8.63 20.75 -6.72
CA PRO A 161 9.60 21.25 -5.73
C PRO A 161 9.05 22.37 -4.82
N ASP A 162 8.09 23.15 -5.30
CA ASP A 162 7.55 24.29 -4.56
C ASP A 162 6.52 23.90 -3.47
N LEU A 163 6.10 22.62 -3.39
CA LEU A 163 5.06 22.13 -2.47
C LEU A 163 5.49 20.95 -1.58
N ALA A 164 6.74 20.51 -1.67
CA ALA A 164 7.21 19.22 -1.15
C ALA A 164 7.36 19.13 0.40
N ASN A 165 7.38 20.24 1.14
CA ASN A 165 7.91 20.24 2.51
C ASN A 165 6.89 20.01 3.66
N GLU A 166 5.61 19.73 3.35
CA GLU A 166 4.55 19.65 4.38
C GLU A 166 3.84 18.28 4.48
N SER A 167 4.16 17.32 3.62
CA SER A 167 3.41 16.06 3.54
C SER A 167 3.83 15.06 4.63
N GLY A 168 5.05 15.14 5.16
CA GLY A 168 5.62 14.10 6.03
C GLY A 168 6.05 12.84 5.26
N HIS A 169 6.04 12.87 3.93
CA HIS A 169 6.57 11.83 3.07
C HIS A 169 7.97 12.18 2.59
N GLN A 170 8.75 11.15 2.26
CA GLN A 170 10.01 11.28 1.55
C GLN A 170 10.03 10.25 0.42
N HIS A 171 10.53 10.66 -0.73
CA HIS A 171 10.56 9.91 -1.97
C HIS A 171 11.98 9.78 -2.48
N ALA A 172 12.24 8.66 -3.14
CA ALA A 172 13.38 8.50 -4.03
C ALA A 172 12.88 7.77 -5.26
N ILE A 173 12.48 8.55 -6.27
CA ILE A 173 11.71 8.05 -7.42
C ILE A 173 12.36 8.43 -8.75
N ALA A 174 12.10 7.59 -9.75
CA ALA A 174 12.24 7.93 -11.15
C ALA A 174 10.85 8.07 -11.77
N TYR A 175 10.67 9.01 -12.69
CA TYR A 175 9.36 9.28 -13.29
C TYR A 175 9.45 9.62 -14.78
N VAL A 176 8.33 9.44 -15.48
CA VAL A 176 8.08 9.99 -16.81
C VAL A 176 6.72 10.67 -16.83
N ASN A 177 6.62 11.82 -17.49
CA ASN A 177 5.40 12.60 -17.62
C ASN A 177 5.30 13.20 -19.04
N GLY A 178 4.21 13.93 -19.32
CA GLY A 178 4.08 14.70 -20.56
C GLY A 178 3.60 13.93 -21.80
N ASP A 179 3.40 12.62 -21.69
CA ASP A 179 2.84 11.75 -22.74
C ASP A 179 1.60 10.99 -22.22
N LYS A 180 0.93 10.25 -23.11
CA LYS A 180 -0.13 9.30 -22.74
C LYS A 180 0.46 7.91 -22.51
N TYR A 181 0.25 7.38 -21.31
CA TYR A 181 0.72 6.06 -20.90
C TYR A 181 -0.45 5.12 -20.68
N PHE A 182 -0.31 3.88 -21.13
CA PHE A 182 -1.33 2.82 -21.02
C PHE A 182 -0.89 1.71 -20.08
N GLY A 183 0.16 1.94 -19.28
CA GLY A 183 0.69 0.96 -18.35
C GLY A 183 2.16 1.16 -18.02
N ALA A 184 2.64 0.38 -17.08
CA ALA A 184 4.01 0.35 -16.62
C ALA A 184 4.40 -1.07 -16.19
N LYS A 185 5.66 -1.43 -16.45
CA LYS A 185 6.29 -2.66 -15.97
C LYS A 185 7.58 -2.32 -15.25
N ALA A 186 7.87 -3.04 -14.17
CA ALA A 186 9.20 -3.03 -13.57
C ALA A 186 9.48 -4.34 -12.83
N THR A 187 10.77 -4.68 -12.77
CA THR A 187 11.30 -5.68 -11.84
C THR A 187 11.85 -4.97 -10.61
N ILE A 188 11.29 -5.29 -9.45
CA ILE A 188 11.52 -4.63 -8.17
C ILE A 188 12.20 -5.62 -7.24
N ASN A 189 13.37 -5.26 -6.73
CA ASN A 189 14.02 -6.09 -5.74
C ASN A 189 13.35 -5.92 -4.37
N VAL A 190 13.25 -7.00 -3.59
CA VAL A 190 12.46 -7.04 -2.34
C VAL A 190 13.38 -7.00 -1.12
N TRP A 191 13.10 -6.10 -0.17
CA TRP A 191 13.84 -5.95 1.10
C TRP A 191 12.88 -5.82 2.28
N GLU A 192 13.40 -6.06 3.49
CA GLU A 192 12.69 -5.83 4.75
C GLU A 192 13.29 -4.60 5.48
N PRO A 193 12.89 -3.37 5.10
CA PRO A 193 13.36 -2.16 5.74
C PRO A 193 12.93 -2.08 7.21
N LYS A 194 13.80 -1.52 8.05
CA LYS A 194 13.46 -1.21 9.45
C LYS A 194 12.61 0.06 9.54
N ILE A 195 11.47 -0.04 10.22
CA ILE A 195 10.58 1.07 10.52
C ILE A 195 10.82 1.53 11.96
N GLN A 196 11.05 2.83 12.17
CA GLN A 196 11.29 3.38 13.51
C GLN A 196 9.97 3.55 14.27
N GLN A 197 8.96 4.16 13.66
CA GLN A 197 7.69 4.45 14.32
C GLN A 197 6.56 3.54 13.80
N PRO A 198 5.72 2.94 14.66
CA PRO A 198 4.68 2.00 14.20
C PRO A 198 3.66 2.60 13.23
N ASN A 199 3.47 3.92 13.24
CA ASN A 199 2.59 4.66 12.34
C ASN A 199 3.27 5.12 11.04
N GLU A 200 4.53 4.75 10.82
CA GLU A 200 5.25 4.96 9.56
C GLU A 200 5.14 3.72 8.67
N PHE A 201 5.53 3.88 7.40
CA PHE A 201 5.72 2.78 6.47
C PHE A 201 6.93 3.05 5.57
N SER A 202 7.41 1.99 4.94
CA SER A 202 8.29 2.08 3.77
C SER A 202 7.70 1.22 2.66
N LEU A 203 7.69 1.74 1.46
CA LEU A 203 7.21 1.02 0.29
C LEU A 203 8.17 1.15 -0.89
N SER A 204 8.00 0.23 -1.83
CA SER A 204 8.64 0.23 -3.15
C SER A 204 7.58 -0.14 -4.17
N GLN A 205 7.27 0.78 -5.08
CA GLN A 205 6.15 0.61 -5.98
C GLN A 205 6.33 1.27 -7.35
N LEU A 206 5.38 0.94 -8.23
CA LEU A 206 5.07 1.75 -9.39
C LEU A 206 3.75 2.49 -9.16
N TRP A 207 3.65 3.69 -9.72
CA TRP A 207 2.44 4.51 -9.74
C TRP A 207 2.00 4.73 -11.19
N VAL A 208 0.70 4.58 -11.44
CA VAL A 208 0.04 4.94 -12.69
C VAL A 208 -0.94 6.06 -12.40
N LEU A 209 -0.64 7.28 -12.86
CA LEU A 209 -1.28 8.50 -12.41
C LEU A 209 -1.97 9.24 -13.56
N GLY A 210 -3.11 9.87 -13.26
CA GLY A 210 -3.82 10.78 -14.16
C GLY A 210 -4.61 11.83 -13.38
N GLY A 211 -4.74 13.05 -13.92
CA GLY A 211 -5.37 14.18 -13.23
C GLY A 211 -4.37 14.99 -12.38
N SER A 212 -4.87 15.80 -11.45
CA SER A 212 -4.07 16.75 -10.66
C SER A 212 -3.99 16.37 -9.18
N PHE A 213 -2.78 16.43 -8.61
CA PHE A 213 -2.56 16.23 -7.18
C PHE A 213 -3.37 17.22 -6.34
N GLY A 214 -3.97 16.75 -5.24
CA GLY A 214 -4.74 17.58 -4.32
C GLY A 214 -6.14 17.98 -4.80
N GLU A 215 -6.47 17.72 -6.07
CA GLU A 215 -7.78 18.00 -6.65
C GLU A 215 -8.51 16.70 -7.00
N ASP A 216 -8.16 16.08 -8.12
CA ASP A 216 -8.93 14.99 -8.73
C ASP A 216 -8.07 13.83 -9.26
N LEU A 217 -6.86 13.69 -8.69
CA LEU A 217 -5.91 12.63 -8.99
C LEU A 217 -6.54 11.23 -8.97
N ASN A 218 -6.33 10.51 -10.06
CA ASN A 218 -6.53 9.07 -10.16
C ASN A 218 -5.16 8.39 -10.01
N SER A 219 -5.11 7.34 -9.21
CA SER A 219 -3.89 6.58 -8.97
C SER A 219 -4.17 5.09 -8.90
N ILE A 220 -3.30 4.30 -9.53
CA ILE A 220 -3.14 2.86 -9.29
C ILE A 220 -1.70 2.65 -8.86
N GLU A 221 -1.52 2.05 -7.69
CA GLU A 221 -0.22 1.81 -7.07
C GLU A 221 -0.04 0.32 -6.80
N ALA A 222 1.14 -0.23 -7.09
CA ALA A 222 1.42 -1.64 -6.89
C ALA A 222 2.90 -1.92 -6.63
N GLY A 223 3.18 -2.77 -5.65
CA GLY A 223 4.55 -3.07 -5.23
C GLY A 223 4.61 -3.85 -3.93
N TRP A 224 5.66 -3.65 -3.15
CA TRP A 224 5.77 -4.21 -1.80
C TRP A 224 5.90 -3.11 -0.75
N GLN A 225 5.41 -3.37 0.46
CA GLN A 225 5.53 -2.43 1.58
C GLN A 225 5.75 -3.15 2.91
N VAL A 226 6.34 -2.43 3.86
CA VAL A 226 6.37 -2.74 5.29
C VAL A 226 5.55 -1.65 6.00
N SER A 227 4.42 -2.04 6.59
CA SER A 227 3.47 -1.12 7.24
C SER A 227 2.92 -1.73 8.53
N PRO A 228 3.55 -1.45 9.69
CA PRO A 228 3.12 -1.99 10.98
C PRO A 228 1.73 -1.52 11.40
N ASP A 229 1.37 -0.28 11.10
CA ASP A 229 0.02 0.25 11.34
C ASP A 229 -1.05 -0.60 10.64
N LEU A 230 -0.82 -0.96 9.37
CA LEU A 230 -1.78 -1.71 8.55
C LEU A 230 -1.83 -3.20 8.89
N TYR A 231 -0.66 -3.84 9.06
CA TYR A 231 -0.54 -5.31 9.15
C TYR A 231 -0.24 -5.85 10.55
N GLY A 232 0.27 -5.01 11.46
CA GLY A 232 0.60 -5.41 12.83
C GLY A 232 1.94 -6.12 12.96
N ASP A 233 2.74 -6.13 11.89
CA ASP A 233 4.07 -6.71 11.84
C ASP A 233 5.00 -5.90 10.92
N ASN A 234 6.25 -6.33 10.82
CA ASN A 234 7.26 -5.73 9.95
C ASN A 234 7.53 -6.58 8.70
N ASN A 235 6.64 -7.51 8.34
CA ASN A 235 6.86 -8.37 7.20
C ASN A 235 6.71 -7.57 5.90
N THR A 236 7.54 -7.88 4.90
CA THR A 236 7.43 -7.28 3.57
C THR A 236 6.28 -7.92 2.81
N ARG A 237 5.27 -7.12 2.46
CA ARG A 237 4.00 -7.62 1.92
C ARG A 237 3.72 -7.04 0.54
N LEU A 238 3.27 -7.88 -0.38
CA LEU A 238 2.73 -7.44 -1.67
C LEU A 238 1.51 -6.55 -1.40
N PHE A 239 1.39 -5.43 -2.10
CA PHE A 239 0.21 -4.60 -1.97
C PHE A 239 -0.22 -3.97 -3.30
N THR A 240 -1.46 -3.51 -3.28
CA THR A 240 -1.93 -2.50 -4.22
C THR A 240 -2.71 -1.43 -3.48
N TYR A 241 -2.77 -0.24 -4.06
CA TYR A 241 -3.67 0.83 -3.68
C TYR A 241 -4.27 1.42 -4.95
N TRP A 242 -5.47 1.96 -4.88
CA TRP A 242 -6.02 2.76 -5.96
C TRP A 242 -6.90 3.87 -5.40
N THR A 243 -7.07 4.97 -6.12
CA THR A 243 -8.04 6.05 -5.81
C THR A 243 -8.47 6.73 -7.11
N SER A 244 -9.67 7.30 -7.13
CA SER A 244 -10.18 8.09 -8.24
C SER A 244 -10.52 9.54 -7.88
N ASP A 245 -10.19 9.97 -6.66
CA ASP A 245 -10.58 11.28 -6.12
C ASP A 245 -9.52 11.87 -5.18
N ALA A 246 -8.24 11.77 -5.55
CA ALA A 246 -7.12 12.29 -4.77
C ALA A 246 -7.14 11.84 -3.30
N TYR A 247 -7.46 10.57 -3.06
CA TYR A 247 -7.49 9.94 -1.74
C TYR A 247 -8.52 10.54 -0.78
N GLN A 248 -9.53 11.28 -1.28
CA GLN A 248 -10.51 11.98 -0.43
C GLN A 248 -11.58 11.02 0.12
N ALA A 249 -12.39 10.43 -0.75
CA ALA A 249 -13.48 9.53 -0.36
C ALA A 249 -13.29 8.09 -0.88
N THR A 250 -12.55 7.91 -1.97
CA THR A 250 -12.24 6.60 -2.55
C THR A 250 -10.84 6.10 -2.20
N GLY A 251 -10.66 4.80 -2.44
CA GLY A 251 -9.37 4.15 -2.36
C GLY A 251 -9.04 3.51 -1.03
N CYS A 252 -8.32 2.40 -1.13
CA CYS A 252 -7.75 1.69 0.01
C CYS A 252 -6.79 0.59 -0.44
N TYR A 253 -6.05 0.06 0.52
CA TYR A 253 -5.12 -1.04 0.33
C TYR A 253 -5.83 -2.35 0.00
N ASN A 254 -5.24 -3.09 -0.95
CA ASN A 254 -5.55 -4.49 -1.23
C ASN A 254 -7.05 -4.70 -1.51
N LEU A 255 -7.63 -5.73 -0.89
CA LEU A 255 -9.06 -6.06 -0.97
C LEU A 255 -9.86 -5.49 0.22
N LEU A 256 -9.33 -4.47 0.92
CA LEU A 256 -10.00 -3.88 2.09
C LEU A 256 -11.19 -2.98 1.72
N CYS A 257 -11.35 -2.68 0.43
CA CYS A 257 -12.58 -2.12 -0.12
C CYS A 257 -12.86 -2.71 -1.48
N SER A 258 -14.05 -2.41 -1.96
CA SER A 258 -14.50 -2.78 -3.28
C SER A 258 -13.77 -1.99 -4.37
N GLY A 259 -13.66 -2.54 -5.59
CA GLY A 259 -13.04 -1.88 -6.75
C GLY A 259 -12.11 -2.79 -7.55
N PHE A 260 -11.09 -3.35 -6.92
CA PHE A 260 -10.19 -4.32 -7.57
C PHE A 260 -10.84 -5.70 -7.63
N ILE A 261 -10.95 -6.27 -8.82
CA ILE A 261 -11.51 -7.61 -9.05
C ILE A 261 -10.35 -8.58 -9.23
N GLN A 262 -10.07 -9.38 -8.21
CA GLN A 262 -9.07 -10.45 -8.28
C GLN A 262 -9.69 -11.70 -8.93
N ILE A 263 -8.91 -12.38 -9.76
CA ILE A 263 -9.32 -13.61 -10.48
C ILE A 263 -8.38 -14.79 -10.24
N ASN A 264 -7.18 -14.52 -9.72
CA ASN A 264 -6.15 -15.53 -9.49
C ASN A 264 -6.24 -16.15 -8.08
N SER A 265 -6.03 -17.47 -7.99
CA SER A 265 -6.07 -18.27 -6.76
C SER A 265 -4.70 -18.48 -6.08
N GLU A 266 -3.62 -17.99 -6.68
CA GLU A 266 -2.23 -18.32 -6.32
C GLU A 266 -1.54 -17.23 -5.51
N ILE A 267 -1.90 -15.95 -5.70
CA ILE A 267 -1.24 -14.81 -5.05
C ILE A 267 -2.25 -14.03 -4.22
N ALA A 268 -1.95 -13.83 -2.94
CA ALA A 268 -2.78 -13.13 -1.97
C ALA A 268 -2.30 -11.69 -1.80
N MET A 269 -3.18 -10.70 -2.05
CA MET A 269 -2.87 -9.29 -1.79
C MET A 269 -2.72 -9.07 -0.28
N GLY A 270 -1.67 -8.34 0.12
CA GLY A 270 -1.34 -8.09 1.52
C GLY A 270 -0.62 -9.23 2.23
N ALA A 271 -0.35 -10.37 1.60
CA ALA A 271 0.42 -11.46 2.22
C ALA A 271 1.93 -11.27 2.06
N SER A 272 2.68 -11.84 3.02
CA SER A 272 4.13 -11.72 3.10
C SER A 272 4.83 -12.35 1.90
N ILE A 273 5.75 -11.60 1.29
CA ILE A 273 6.64 -12.07 0.24
C ILE A 273 7.82 -12.80 0.91
N SER A 274 8.18 -13.96 0.37
CA SER A 274 9.33 -14.73 0.85
C SER A 274 9.93 -15.53 -0.30
N PRO A 275 11.27 -15.64 -0.39
CA PRO A 275 12.29 -14.96 0.43
C PRO A 275 12.49 -13.47 0.06
N VAL A 276 13.20 -12.73 0.91
CA VAL A 276 13.61 -11.32 0.69
C VAL A 276 15.13 -11.20 0.52
N SER A 277 15.60 -10.11 -0.09
CA SER A 277 17.02 -9.88 -0.41
C SER A 277 17.86 -9.69 0.85
N GLY A 278 19.14 -10.09 0.77
CA GLY A 278 20.11 -9.95 1.85
C GLY A 278 21.30 -9.08 1.47
N LEU A 279 21.87 -8.37 2.44
CA LEU A 279 23.07 -7.54 2.24
C LEU A 279 24.26 -8.41 1.80
N ARG A 280 24.78 -8.15 0.60
CA ARG A 280 25.85 -8.95 -0.06
C ARG A 280 25.50 -10.44 -0.19
N GLY A 281 24.20 -10.77 -0.16
CA GLY A 281 23.68 -12.13 -0.28
C GLY A 281 22.78 -12.29 -1.49
N SER A 282 21.94 -13.33 -1.47
CA SER A 282 20.94 -13.56 -2.51
C SER A 282 20.01 -12.34 -2.65
N GLN A 283 19.78 -11.94 -3.91
CA GLN A 283 18.81 -10.90 -4.26
C GLN A 283 17.56 -11.58 -4.81
N TYR A 284 16.39 -11.10 -4.39
CA TYR A 284 15.11 -11.62 -4.84
C TYR A 284 14.25 -10.48 -5.38
N ASP A 285 13.62 -10.74 -6.53
CA ASP A 285 12.84 -9.76 -7.26
C ASP A 285 11.39 -10.22 -7.40
N ILE A 286 10.50 -9.24 -7.47
CA ILE A 286 9.16 -9.39 -8.05
C ILE A 286 9.10 -8.59 -9.35
N SER A 287 8.25 -9.01 -10.28
CA SER A 287 7.93 -8.18 -11.45
C SER A 287 6.47 -7.79 -11.39
N ILE A 288 6.17 -6.52 -11.58
CA ILE A 288 4.81 -6.00 -11.62
C ILE A 288 4.57 -5.37 -12.98
N LEU A 289 3.44 -5.71 -13.59
CA LEU A 289 2.93 -5.07 -14.79
C LEU A 289 1.51 -4.60 -14.51
N VAL A 290 1.26 -3.31 -14.73
CA VAL A 290 -0.10 -2.73 -14.75
C VAL A 290 -0.33 -2.17 -16.14
N TRP A 291 -1.45 -2.51 -16.79
CA TRP A 291 -1.74 -2.01 -18.13
C TRP A 291 -3.24 -1.90 -18.40
N LYS A 292 -3.60 -1.00 -19.31
CA LYS A 292 -4.97 -0.80 -19.78
C LYS A 292 -5.24 -1.70 -20.98
N ASP A 293 -6.24 -2.56 -20.87
CA ASP A 293 -6.72 -3.38 -21.98
C ASP A 293 -7.28 -2.49 -23.09
N PRO A 294 -6.78 -2.57 -24.34
CA PRO A 294 -7.21 -1.69 -25.43
C PRO A 294 -8.64 -1.95 -25.90
N LYS A 295 -9.25 -3.10 -25.60
CA LYS A 295 -10.60 -3.46 -26.01
C LYS A 295 -11.64 -3.10 -24.97
N GLU A 296 -11.42 -3.56 -23.74
CA GLU A 296 -12.41 -3.41 -22.64
C GLU A 296 -12.09 -2.19 -21.74
N GLY A 297 -10.90 -1.61 -21.87
CA GLY A 297 -10.45 -0.43 -21.12
C GLY A 297 -10.07 -0.69 -19.67
N HIS A 298 -10.23 -1.91 -19.16
CA HIS A 298 -9.90 -2.27 -17.79
C HIS A 298 -8.39 -2.22 -17.53
N TRP A 299 -7.99 -1.77 -16.35
CA TRP A 299 -6.60 -1.79 -15.91
C TRP A 299 -6.29 -3.13 -15.25
N TRP A 300 -5.49 -3.96 -15.89
CA TRP A 300 -5.06 -5.25 -15.38
C TRP A 300 -3.76 -5.14 -14.59
N MET A 301 -3.61 -6.01 -13.59
CA MET A 301 -2.38 -6.19 -12.83
C MET A 301 -1.86 -7.61 -12.99
N GLN A 302 -0.55 -7.74 -13.19
CA GLN A 302 0.16 -9.00 -13.24
C GLN A 302 1.34 -9.01 -12.27
N PHE A 303 1.57 -10.15 -11.64
CA PHE A 303 2.69 -10.46 -10.78
C PHE A 303 3.57 -11.56 -11.41
N GLY A 304 4.88 -11.30 -11.49
CA GLY A 304 5.80 -12.13 -12.25
C GLY A 304 5.45 -12.16 -13.75
N ASN A 305 5.80 -13.26 -14.40
CA ASN A 305 5.48 -13.49 -15.81
C ASN A 305 4.24 -14.39 -16.01
N ASP A 306 3.71 -14.96 -14.92
CA ASP A 306 2.72 -16.05 -14.99
C ASP A 306 1.36 -15.70 -14.37
N TYR A 307 1.29 -14.70 -13.47
CA TYR A 307 0.11 -14.49 -12.63
C TYR A 307 -0.59 -13.17 -12.96
N VAL A 308 -1.52 -13.20 -13.91
CA VAL A 308 -2.51 -12.11 -14.05
C VAL A 308 -3.43 -12.15 -12.85
N LEU A 309 -3.34 -11.15 -11.98
CA LEU A 309 -3.99 -11.15 -10.67
C LEU A 309 -5.45 -10.75 -10.76
N GLY A 310 -5.74 -9.70 -11.52
CA GLY A 310 -7.04 -9.04 -11.49
C GLY A 310 -7.02 -7.71 -12.24
N TYR A 311 -8.11 -6.96 -12.12
CA TYR A 311 -8.25 -5.67 -12.80
C TYR A 311 -9.12 -4.67 -12.04
N TRP A 312 -8.92 -3.40 -12.36
CA TRP A 312 -9.82 -2.30 -12.05
C TRP A 312 -10.64 -1.95 -13.30
N PRO A 313 -11.97 -2.01 -13.21
CA PRO A 313 -12.85 -1.50 -14.26
C PRO A 313 -12.60 -0.02 -14.55
N SER A 314 -12.57 0.36 -15.82
CA SER A 314 -12.26 1.73 -16.28
C SER A 314 -13.18 2.79 -15.68
N PHE A 315 -14.47 2.44 -15.50
CA PHE A 315 -15.49 3.37 -14.98
C PHE A 315 -15.23 3.83 -13.54
N LEU A 316 -14.33 3.17 -12.81
CA LEU A 316 -13.92 3.62 -11.47
C LEU A 316 -13.16 4.95 -11.54
N PHE A 317 -12.61 5.30 -12.71
CA PHE A 317 -11.69 6.41 -12.91
C PHE A 317 -12.30 7.47 -13.83
N SER A 318 -11.88 8.72 -13.62
CA SER A 318 -12.17 9.85 -14.49
C SER A 318 -11.07 10.01 -15.56
N TYR A 319 -9.82 10.16 -15.14
CA TYR A 319 -8.66 10.36 -16.01
C TYR A 319 -8.09 9.05 -16.54
N LEU A 320 -7.90 8.06 -15.66
CA LEU A 320 -7.38 6.75 -16.08
C LEU A 320 -8.38 5.97 -16.95
N ALA A 321 -9.63 6.45 -17.10
CA ALA A 321 -10.54 5.92 -18.11
C ALA A 321 -10.04 6.14 -19.55
N ASP A 322 -9.29 7.23 -19.81
CA ASP A 322 -8.60 7.47 -21.09
C ASP A 322 -7.18 6.89 -21.07
N SER A 323 -6.29 7.49 -20.28
CA SER A 323 -4.87 7.13 -20.17
C SER A 323 -4.24 7.73 -18.91
N ALA A 324 -3.08 7.23 -18.50
CA ALA A 324 -2.24 7.90 -17.52
C ALA A 324 -1.44 9.04 -18.16
N SER A 325 -1.16 10.09 -17.39
CA SER A 325 -0.32 11.23 -17.80
C SER A 325 1.07 11.20 -17.16
N MET A 326 1.26 10.34 -16.15
CA MET A 326 2.51 10.20 -15.42
C MET A 326 2.67 8.78 -14.91
N ILE A 327 3.90 8.27 -14.99
CA ILE A 327 4.31 7.00 -14.40
C ILE A 327 5.49 7.27 -13.48
N GLU A 328 5.44 6.72 -12.27
CA GLU A 328 6.54 6.81 -11.31
C GLU A 328 6.95 5.40 -10.87
N TRP A 329 8.22 5.27 -10.47
CA TRP A 329 8.78 4.08 -9.85
C TRP A 329 9.72 4.50 -8.73
N GLY A 330 9.75 3.76 -7.62
CA GLY A 330 10.71 4.02 -6.57
C GLY A 330 10.16 3.78 -5.18
N GLY A 331 10.79 4.45 -4.21
CA GLY A 331 10.47 4.32 -2.80
C GLY A 331 9.74 5.53 -2.23
N GLU A 332 8.90 5.27 -1.24
CA GLU A 332 8.22 6.27 -0.43
C GLU A 332 8.27 5.81 1.04
N VAL A 333 8.53 6.75 1.94
CA VAL A 333 8.46 6.52 3.39
C VAL A 333 7.69 7.63 4.06
N VAL A 334 7.06 7.31 5.20
CA VAL A 334 6.57 8.33 6.13
C VAL A 334 7.66 8.66 7.13
N ASN A 335 7.94 9.95 7.27
CA ASN A 335 8.83 10.53 8.27
C ASN A 335 7.98 11.40 9.22
N SER A 336 7.60 10.82 10.35
CA SER A 336 6.68 11.43 11.32
C SER A 336 7.31 12.52 12.18
N GLN A 337 8.65 12.59 12.22
CA GLN A 337 9.45 13.57 12.98
C GLN A 337 8.96 13.84 14.42
N PRO A 338 8.77 12.81 15.27
CA PRO A 338 8.17 12.99 16.59
C PRO A 338 8.95 13.94 17.50
N ASP A 339 10.27 13.99 17.34
CA ASP A 339 11.19 14.85 18.09
C ASP A 339 11.67 16.07 17.27
N GLY A 340 10.95 16.42 16.20
CA GLY A 340 11.39 17.46 15.26
C GLY A 340 12.71 17.09 14.58
N GLN A 341 12.94 15.80 14.30
CA GLN A 341 14.09 15.29 13.55
C GLN A 341 13.64 14.16 12.63
N HIS A 342 14.34 13.98 11.51
CA HIS A 342 14.11 12.85 10.62
C HIS A 342 14.18 11.52 11.38
N THR A 343 13.28 10.57 11.10
CA THR A 343 13.34 9.22 11.65
C THR A 343 14.38 8.36 10.93
N SER A 344 14.86 7.28 11.57
CA SER A 344 15.75 6.27 10.98
C SER A 344 14.97 5.18 10.23
N THR A 345 13.76 5.49 9.76
CA THR A 345 12.97 4.58 8.92
C THR A 345 13.71 4.39 7.61
N GLN A 346 13.98 3.13 7.25
CA GLN A 346 14.76 2.81 6.06
C GLN A 346 13.86 2.83 4.83
N MET A 347 14.37 3.36 3.72
CA MET A 347 13.76 3.17 2.40
C MET A 347 14.50 2.05 1.67
N GLY A 348 13.74 1.12 1.09
CA GLY A 348 14.32 -0.01 0.36
C GLY A 348 15.16 -0.90 1.28
N SER A 349 16.48 -0.91 1.08
CA SER A 349 17.45 -1.69 1.86
C SER A 349 18.07 -0.91 3.01
N GLY A 350 17.74 0.39 3.13
CA GLY A 350 18.41 1.30 4.05
C GLY A 350 19.81 1.72 3.61
N ARG A 351 20.21 1.43 2.36
CA ARG A 351 21.51 1.78 1.78
C ARG A 351 21.32 2.79 0.64
N PHE A 352 22.30 3.66 0.46
CA PHE A 352 22.28 4.67 -0.60
C PHE A 352 22.56 4.05 -1.97
N PRO A 353 22.09 4.67 -3.06
CA PRO A 353 22.17 4.10 -4.40
C PRO A 353 23.60 3.87 -4.91
N GLU A 354 24.59 4.63 -4.48
CA GLU A 354 25.99 4.49 -4.92
C GLU A 354 26.62 3.16 -4.46
N GLU A 355 26.00 2.50 -3.48
CA GLU A 355 26.45 1.20 -3.00
C GLU A 355 26.16 0.05 -3.97
N GLY A 356 25.23 0.25 -4.91
CA GLY A 356 24.98 -0.62 -6.05
C GLY A 356 24.43 -2.02 -5.72
N PHE A 357 24.57 -2.93 -6.68
CA PHE A 357 24.01 -4.28 -6.63
C PHE A 357 24.43 -5.07 -5.37
N GLY A 358 23.48 -5.78 -4.78
CA GLY A 358 23.68 -6.56 -3.56
C GLY A 358 23.66 -5.73 -2.28
N LYS A 359 23.50 -4.41 -2.35
CA LYS A 359 23.42 -3.53 -1.17
C LYS A 359 22.27 -2.54 -1.28
N ALA A 360 22.23 -1.74 -2.35
CA ALA A 360 21.17 -0.78 -2.60
C ALA A 360 19.91 -1.48 -3.12
N SER A 361 18.75 -0.85 -2.92
CA SER A 361 17.53 -1.30 -3.60
C SER A 361 17.54 -0.86 -5.04
N TYR A 362 16.86 -1.60 -5.91
CA TYR A 362 16.79 -1.30 -7.32
C TYR A 362 15.44 -1.62 -7.95
N PHE A 363 15.18 -0.86 -9.01
CA PHE A 363 14.26 -1.23 -10.07
C PHE A 363 15.08 -1.49 -11.33
N ARG A 364 14.74 -2.53 -12.06
CA ARG A 364 15.33 -2.84 -13.38
C ARG A 364 14.25 -3.20 -14.38
N ASN A 365 14.62 -3.17 -15.66
CA ASN A 365 13.69 -3.39 -16.77
C ASN A 365 12.45 -2.48 -16.65
N ILE A 366 12.64 -1.21 -16.29
CA ILE A 366 11.52 -0.26 -16.25
C ILE A 366 11.03 0.02 -17.66
N GLN A 367 9.72 -0.08 -17.86
CA GLN A 367 9.06 0.04 -19.16
C GLN A 367 7.69 0.71 -18.98
N VAL A 368 7.24 1.39 -20.03
CA VAL A 368 5.86 1.92 -20.15
C VAL A 368 5.12 1.18 -21.24
N VAL A 369 3.78 1.16 -21.19
CA VAL A 369 2.94 0.64 -22.27
C VAL A 369 2.44 1.80 -23.11
N ASP A 370 2.65 1.72 -24.42
CA ASP A 370 2.19 2.73 -25.39
C ASP A 370 0.73 2.49 -25.85
N SER A 371 0.21 3.42 -26.65
CA SER A 371 -1.16 3.37 -27.20
C SER A 371 -1.41 2.19 -28.14
N SER A 372 -0.35 1.55 -28.64
CA SER A 372 -0.42 0.34 -29.48
C SER A 372 -0.26 -0.94 -28.64
N ASN A 373 -0.37 -0.83 -27.31
CA ASN A 373 -0.24 -1.93 -26.36
C ASN A 373 1.13 -2.64 -26.44
N ASN A 374 2.20 -1.89 -26.67
CA ASN A 374 3.57 -2.39 -26.64
C ASN A 374 4.31 -1.88 -25.41
N LEU A 375 5.12 -2.73 -24.79
CA LEU A 375 6.12 -2.28 -23.82
C LEU A 375 7.20 -1.48 -24.55
N LYS A 376 7.56 -0.32 -23.99
CA LYS A 376 8.58 0.59 -24.51
C LYS A 376 9.52 1.01 -23.38
N VAL A 377 10.76 1.28 -23.75
CA VAL A 377 11.71 1.93 -22.86
C VAL A 377 11.20 3.35 -22.59
N PRO A 378 11.15 3.81 -21.32
CA PRO A 378 10.75 5.17 -21.00
C PRO A 378 11.72 6.19 -21.62
N LYS A 379 11.17 7.27 -22.18
CA LYS A 379 11.96 8.40 -22.69
C LYS A 379 11.88 9.54 -21.68
N GLY A 380 12.96 10.31 -21.55
CA GLY A 380 12.97 11.49 -20.67
C GLY A 380 12.80 11.15 -19.18
N LEU A 381 13.45 10.08 -18.71
CA LEU A 381 13.38 9.65 -17.32
C LEU A 381 13.92 10.75 -16.39
N GLY A 382 13.05 11.33 -15.59
CA GLY A 382 13.38 12.26 -14.50
C GLY A 382 13.59 11.52 -13.19
N THR A 383 14.18 12.20 -12.20
CA THR A 383 14.34 11.72 -10.83
C THR A 383 13.90 12.78 -9.82
N PHE A 384 13.40 12.35 -8.66
CA PHE A 384 12.99 13.25 -7.58
C PHE A 384 13.30 12.65 -6.20
N THR A 385 13.78 13.51 -5.31
CA THR A 385 13.95 13.30 -3.86
C THR A 385 13.86 14.65 -3.15
N GLU A 386 13.22 14.70 -1.98
CA GLU A 386 13.15 15.91 -1.15
C GLU A 386 14.49 16.21 -0.45
N GLN A 387 15.18 15.17 0.03
CA GLN A 387 16.48 15.27 0.68
C GLN A 387 17.38 14.09 0.29
N SER A 388 18.25 14.28 -0.71
CA SER A 388 19.23 13.29 -1.18
C SER A 388 20.14 12.75 -0.06
N ASN A 389 20.45 13.58 0.95
CA ASN A 389 21.23 13.14 2.10
C ASN A 389 20.49 12.16 3.03
N CYS A 390 19.17 12.00 2.90
CA CYS A 390 18.33 11.08 3.67
C CYS A 390 17.97 9.85 2.84
N TYR A 391 17.50 10.09 1.61
CA TYR A 391 17.17 9.08 0.61
C TYR A 391 17.51 9.61 -0.77
N ASP A 392 18.15 8.78 -1.59
CA ASP A 392 18.57 9.20 -2.93
C ASP A 392 18.23 8.17 -4.00
N VAL A 393 18.31 8.60 -5.26
CA VAL A 393 18.04 7.80 -6.46
C VAL A 393 19.10 8.06 -7.52
N GLN A 394 19.63 6.99 -8.10
CA GLN A 394 20.63 7.06 -9.17
C GLN A 394 20.25 6.15 -10.33
N THR A 395 20.09 6.75 -11.51
CA THR A 395 19.71 6.03 -12.73
C THR A 395 20.91 5.40 -13.44
N GLY A 396 20.63 4.37 -14.23
CA GLY A 396 21.60 3.72 -15.10
C GLY A 396 20.91 2.97 -16.23
N SER A 397 21.70 2.56 -17.22
CA SER A 397 21.21 1.74 -18.32
C SER A 397 22.29 0.82 -18.84
N ASN A 398 21.97 -0.45 -19.05
CA ASN A 398 22.86 -1.41 -19.73
C ASN A 398 22.03 -2.50 -20.44
N GLY A 399 22.69 -3.38 -21.18
CA GLY A 399 22.02 -4.43 -21.96
C GLY A 399 21.33 -5.50 -21.12
N ASP A 400 21.78 -5.73 -19.89
CA ASP A 400 21.29 -6.83 -19.04
C ASP A 400 20.09 -6.40 -18.17
N TRP A 401 20.08 -5.14 -17.73
CA TRP A 401 19.09 -4.58 -16.81
C TRP A 401 18.12 -3.62 -17.49
N GLY A 402 18.30 -3.35 -18.78
CA GLY A 402 17.59 -2.30 -19.49
C GLY A 402 17.87 -0.95 -18.83
N HIS A 403 16.84 -0.10 -18.77
CA HIS A 403 16.86 1.05 -17.87
C HIS A 403 16.58 0.58 -16.44
N TYR A 404 17.38 1.09 -15.51
CA TYR A 404 17.30 0.74 -14.10
C TYR A 404 17.67 1.96 -13.24
N PHE A 405 17.40 1.86 -11.96
CA PHE A 405 17.93 2.79 -10.98
C PHE A 405 18.15 2.08 -9.65
N TYR A 406 19.14 2.55 -8.91
CA TYR A 406 19.25 2.27 -7.49
C TYR A 406 18.54 3.36 -6.71
N TYR A 407 17.98 3.02 -5.56
CA TYR A 407 17.34 3.98 -4.66
C TYR A 407 17.43 3.51 -3.20
N GLY A 408 17.18 4.43 -2.29
CA GLY A 408 16.99 4.16 -0.88
C GLY A 408 17.86 5.04 0.01
N GLY A 409 17.91 4.68 1.27
CA GLY A 409 18.68 5.40 2.27
C GLY A 409 18.26 5.04 3.69
N PRO A 410 19.09 5.36 4.69
CA PRO A 410 18.85 5.00 6.07
C PRO A 410 17.86 5.94 6.78
N GLY A 411 17.40 7.01 6.13
CA GLY A 411 16.74 8.14 6.79
C GLY A 411 17.75 8.90 7.64
N LYS A 412 17.48 9.05 8.94
CA LYS A 412 18.35 9.75 9.90
C LYS A 412 19.79 9.26 9.86
N ASN A 413 20.70 10.17 9.53
CA ASN A 413 22.14 9.97 9.52
C ASN A 413 22.86 11.32 9.68
N PRO A 414 24.19 11.38 9.91
CA PRO A 414 24.90 12.64 10.16
C PRO A 414 24.75 13.72 9.07
N ASN A 415 24.52 13.32 7.82
CA ASN A 415 24.34 14.22 6.68
C ASN A 415 22.84 14.54 6.41
N CYS A 416 21.93 13.70 6.91
CA CYS A 416 20.48 13.93 6.88
C CYS A 416 20.08 14.83 8.05
N GLN A 417 20.29 16.13 7.88
CA GLN A 417 19.82 17.16 8.80
C GLN A 417 18.55 17.79 8.23
N LEU A 418 17.61 18.15 9.09
CA LEU A 418 16.46 18.94 8.66
C LEU A 418 16.98 20.24 8.02
N VAL A 419 16.43 20.59 6.85
CA VAL A 419 16.55 21.97 6.36
C VAL A 419 15.80 22.83 7.35
N GLY A 420 16.52 23.38 8.33
CA GLY A 420 15.97 24.27 9.33
C GLY A 420 15.96 25.70 8.80
N GLY A 421 14.76 26.28 8.73
CA GLY A 421 14.47 27.68 9.09
C GLY A 421 14.85 28.75 8.08
#